data_AF-A0A0P7WI39-F1
#
_entry.id   AF-A0A0P7WI39-F1
#
_cell.length_a   1.000
_cell.length_b   1.000
_cell.length_c   1.000
_cell.angle_alpha   90.00
_cell.angle_beta   90.00
_cell.angle_gamma   90.00
#
_symmetry.space_group_name_H-M   'P 1'
#
loop_
_entity.id
_entity.type
_entity.pdbx_description
1 polymer ?
#
loop_
_entity_poly.entity_id
_entity_poly.type
_entity_poly.pdbx_seq_one_letter_code
_entity_poly.pdbx_strand_id
1 'polypeptide(L)'
;MAARARKKHADATCGARGTLCALWRDKHLVLFNAEYTALVTALLWFVEIGINVWVIQKVAYTEIDWKAYMDEVEGVINGTLDYTQLKGDTGPLVYPAGFVYIFGALYYMTDRGANIRMGQYLFAVFYLVTLLLVFRIYHRTQKVPPYVFFFVCCASYRIHSIFVLRLFNDPVAMMLLFASVNLLLDGRWTLGCALYRQVLLGLPFLLENPVGYVSRAFDLGRQFLFKWTVSWRFLPEEVFLSRYFHLGLLGVHLLTLLLFTLFRWRRQPQIISILFTSNFIGMCFSRSLHYQFYVWYFHTLPYLLWSGGVKKLAHLLRVLILGLIELSWNTYPSTVYSSAALHVCHFIILLLLWLAPPASVRSVDKAKRP
;
A
#
# COMPACT_ATOMS: atom_id res chain seq x y z
N MET A 1 28.78 55.19 29.03
CA MET A 1 29.85 54.30 29.52
C MET A 1 29.21 53.24 30.40
N ALA A 2 29.03 52.01 29.90
CA ALA A 2 29.82 50.82 30.27
C ALA A 2 29.63 50.45 31.76
N ALA A 3 29.24 49.25 32.20
CA ALA A 3 29.15 47.95 31.54
C ALA A 3 28.18 47.06 32.35
N ARG A 4 27.15 46.51 31.71
CA ARG A 4 26.41 45.35 32.22
C ARG A 4 26.94 44.15 31.45
N ALA A 5 27.91 43.47 32.04
CA ALA A 5 28.64 42.38 31.41
C ALA A 5 27.68 41.24 31.02
N ARG A 6 27.71 40.94 29.72
CA ARG A 6 27.34 39.71 29.03
C ARG A 6 27.16 38.49 29.95
N LYS A 7 25.93 37.98 30.04
CA LYS A 7 25.67 36.55 30.23
C LYS A 7 25.41 35.96 28.84
N LYS A 8 26.50 35.69 28.11
CA LYS A 8 26.50 35.08 26.79
C LYS A 8 26.92 33.62 26.97
N HIS A 9 26.05 32.71 26.52
CA HIS A 9 26.32 31.32 26.13
C HIS A 9 27.17 30.46 27.09
N ALA A 10 26.50 29.58 27.83
CA ALA A 10 27.04 28.26 28.13
C ALA A 10 26.40 27.28 27.13
N ASP A 11 27.11 27.05 26.04
CA ASP A 11 26.78 26.04 25.04
C ASP A 11 27.19 24.64 25.53
N ALA A 12 26.35 23.68 25.16
CA ALA A 12 26.75 22.36 24.67
C ALA A 12 27.62 21.46 25.55
N THR A 13 27.00 20.79 26.53
CA THR A 13 27.30 19.37 26.81
C THR A 13 26.01 18.61 27.12
N CYS A 14 25.07 18.56 26.18
CA CYS A 14 24.04 17.51 26.23
C CYS A 14 24.67 16.23 25.68
N GLY A 15 25.45 15.54 26.51
CA GLY A 15 26.01 14.23 26.17
C GLY A 15 24.87 13.24 25.92
N ALA A 16 25.15 12.14 25.20
CA ALA A 16 24.18 11.08 24.91
C ALA A 16 23.36 10.64 26.13
N ARG A 17 23.95 10.71 27.33
CA ARG A 17 23.30 10.43 28.62
C ARG A 17 22.18 11.42 28.99
N GLY A 18 22.33 12.71 28.66
CA GLY A 18 21.31 13.75 28.85
C GLY A 18 20.15 13.60 27.87
N THR A 19 20.45 13.27 26.61
CA THR A 19 19.43 12.92 25.60
C THR A 19 18.65 11.67 26.00
N LEU A 20 19.32 10.64 26.51
CA LEU A 20 18.71 9.42 27.03
C LEU A 20 17.81 9.68 28.25
N CYS A 21 18.25 10.51 29.20
CA CYS A 21 17.42 10.89 30.36
C CYS A 21 16.19 11.71 29.95
N ALA A 22 16.30 12.60 28.96
CA ALA A 22 15.16 13.35 28.42
C ALA A 22 14.16 12.42 27.71
N LEU A 23 14.65 11.50 26.86
CA LEU A 23 13.84 10.45 26.22
C LEU A 23 13.13 9.55 27.23
N TRP A 24 13.78 9.21 28.34
CA TRP A 24 13.19 8.38 29.40
C TRP A 24 12.05 9.10 30.15
N ARG A 25 12.23 10.41 30.41
CA ARG A 25 11.21 11.25 31.04
C ARG A 25 9.98 11.44 30.14
N ASP A 26 10.21 11.57 28.84
CA ASP A 26 9.19 11.81 27.81
C ASP A 26 8.79 10.54 27.04
N LYS A 27 9.04 9.35 27.60
CA LYS A 27 8.84 8.06 26.93
C LYS A 27 7.44 7.86 26.34
N HIS A 28 6.41 8.41 26.98
CA HIS A 28 5.04 8.34 26.45
C HIS A 28 4.87 9.23 25.22
N LEU A 29 5.56 10.37 25.13
CA LEU A 29 5.50 11.29 23.99
C LEU A 29 6.12 10.69 22.72
N VAL A 30 7.10 9.79 22.85
CA VAL A 30 7.73 9.10 21.70
C VAL A 30 6.71 8.32 20.86
N LEU A 31 5.71 7.73 21.51
CA LEU A 31 4.69 6.92 20.85
C LEU A 31 3.52 7.75 20.29
N PHE A 32 3.27 8.94 20.83
CA PHE A 32 2.09 9.74 20.48
C PHE A 32 2.40 11.01 19.68
N ASN A 33 3.60 11.57 19.79
CA ASN A 33 3.99 12.79 19.09
C ASN A 33 4.68 12.47 17.76
N ALA A 34 4.18 13.05 16.67
CA ALA A 34 4.65 12.80 15.31
C ALA A 34 6.10 13.26 15.08
N GLU A 35 6.64 14.14 15.93
CA GLU A 35 8.05 14.56 15.90
C GLU A 35 9.03 13.38 16.06
N TYR A 36 8.64 12.34 16.81
CA TYR A 36 9.45 11.13 17.00
C TYR A 36 9.24 10.07 15.91
N THR A 37 8.44 10.37 14.87
CA THR A 37 8.14 9.42 13.78
C THR A 37 9.42 8.84 13.19
N ALA A 38 10.41 9.67 12.86
CA ALA A 38 11.64 9.21 12.20
C ALA A 38 12.42 8.20 13.07
N LEU A 39 12.49 8.44 14.38
CA LEU A 39 13.16 7.54 15.32
C LEU A 39 12.44 6.19 15.40
N VAL A 40 11.11 6.22 15.61
CA VAL A 40 10.29 5.00 15.74
C VAL A 40 10.32 4.19 14.45
N THR A 41 10.18 4.83 13.29
CA THR A 41 10.21 4.14 12.00
C THR A 41 11.58 3.57 11.66
N ALA A 42 12.68 4.24 12.05
CA ALA A 42 14.03 3.71 11.85
C ALA A 42 14.25 2.43 12.68
N LEU A 43 13.86 2.44 13.95
CA LEU A 43 13.94 1.26 14.81
C LEU A 43 13.09 0.10 14.27
N LEU A 44 11.83 0.37 13.91
CA LEU A 44 10.94 -0.63 13.32
C LEU A 44 11.52 -1.20 12.03
N TRP A 45 12.12 -0.37 11.18
CA TRP A 45 12.72 -0.85 9.93
C TRP A 45 13.86 -1.86 10.16
N PHE A 46 14.72 -1.63 11.15
CA PHE A 46 15.76 -2.60 11.52
C PHE A 46 15.18 -3.88 12.12
N VAL A 47 14.12 -3.78 12.92
CA VAL A 47 13.40 -4.94 13.46
C VAL A 47 12.79 -5.78 12.32
N GLU A 48 12.24 -5.12 11.30
CA GLU A 48 11.64 -5.77 10.13
C GLU A 48 12.65 -6.57 9.29
N ILE A 49 13.93 -6.17 9.26
CA ILE A 49 14.99 -7.01 8.66
C ILE A 49 15.06 -8.36 9.39
N GLY A 50 15.10 -8.33 10.72
CA GLY A 50 15.14 -9.53 11.55
C GLY A 50 13.88 -10.40 11.39
N ILE A 51 12.70 -9.78 11.37
CA ILE A 51 11.43 -10.49 11.17
C ILE A 51 11.40 -11.17 9.80
N ASN A 52 11.77 -10.48 8.72
CA ASN A 52 11.79 -11.07 7.39
C ASN A 52 12.77 -12.25 7.31
N VAL A 53 13.99 -12.11 7.85
CA VAL A 53 14.94 -13.24 7.91
C VAL A 53 14.36 -14.41 8.70
N TRP A 54 13.73 -14.15 9.85
CA TRP A 54 13.09 -15.17 10.68
C TRP A 54 11.95 -15.88 9.95
N VAL A 55 11.02 -15.14 9.35
CA VAL A 55 9.88 -15.68 8.58
C VAL A 55 10.38 -16.57 7.47
N ILE A 56 11.33 -16.10 6.66
CA ILE A 56 11.86 -16.87 5.54
C ILE A 56 12.52 -18.15 6.07
N GLN A 57 13.27 -18.11 7.19
CA GLN A 57 13.93 -19.30 7.75
C GLN A 57 13.00 -20.30 8.45
N LYS A 58 11.88 -19.84 9.01
CA LYS A 58 11.04 -20.66 9.91
C LYS A 58 9.68 -21.03 9.35
N VAL A 59 9.19 -20.31 8.33
CA VAL A 59 7.87 -20.55 7.74
C VAL A 59 8.05 -21.13 6.35
N ALA A 60 7.31 -22.19 6.05
CA ALA A 60 7.36 -22.84 4.76
C ALA A 60 6.85 -21.92 3.64
N TYR A 61 7.54 -21.94 2.51
CA TYR A 61 7.10 -21.31 1.27
C TYR A 61 5.78 -21.94 0.80
N THR A 62 4.88 -21.12 0.23
CA THR A 62 3.62 -21.60 -0.34
C THR A 62 3.53 -21.14 -1.79
N GLU A 63 3.66 -22.10 -2.72
CA GLU A 63 3.49 -21.85 -4.14
C GLU A 63 2.04 -21.47 -4.47
N ILE A 64 1.86 -20.38 -5.22
CA ILE A 64 0.57 -19.99 -5.77
C ILE A 64 0.75 -19.57 -7.23
N ASP A 65 1.53 -18.52 -7.47
CA ASP A 65 1.70 -17.95 -8.81
C ASP A 65 3.17 -17.83 -9.26
N TRP A 66 4.14 -18.13 -8.40
CA TRP A 66 5.56 -17.87 -8.72
C TRP A 66 5.99 -18.67 -9.95
N LYS A 67 5.66 -19.97 -10.02
CA LYS A 67 5.94 -20.80 -11.19
C LYS A 67 5.29 -20.25 -12.44
N ALA A 68 4.00 -19.91 -12.36
CA ALA A 68 3.28 -19.33 -13.49
C ALA A 68 3.92 -18.03 -13.97
N TYR A 69 4.40 -17.17 -13.06
CA TYR A 69 5.14 -15.97 -13.42
C TYR A 69 6.46 -16.28 -14.15
N MET A 70 7.18 -17.32 -13.74
CA MET A 70 8.41 -17.74 -14.41
C MET A 70 8.13 -18.27 -15.82
N ASP A 71 7.10 -19.09 -15.99
CA ASP A 71 6.69 -19.64 -17.29
C ASP A 71 6.24 -18.53 -18.26
N GLU A 72 5.43 -17.59 -17.78
CA GLU A 72 4.94 -16.44 -18.56
C GLU A 72 6.10 -15.60 -19.10
N VAL A 73 7.11 -15.37 -18.27
CA VAL A 73 8.26 -14.54 -18.62
C VAL A 73 9.29 -15.32 -19.45
N GLU A 74 9.46 -16.61 -19.20
CA GLU A 74 10.27 -17.49 -20.04
C GLU A 74 9.77 -17.51 -21.49
N GLY A 75 8.44 -17.50 -21.69
CA GLY A 75 7.84 -17.35 -23.02
C GLY A 75 8.34 -16.10 -23.76
N VAL A 76 8.45 -14.97 -23.07
CA VAL A 76 8.99 -13.71 -23.63
C VAL A 76 10.48 -13.79 -23.87
N ILE A 77 11.23 -14.36 -22.91
CA ILE A 77 12.68 -14.55 -23.02
C ILE A 77 13.03 -15.43 -24.25
N ASN A 78 12.17 -16.41 -24.55
CA ASN A 78 12.30 -17.28 -25.72
C ASN A 78 11.84 -16.61 -27.04
N GLY A 79 11.45 -15.33 -27.02
CA GLY A 79 11.14 -14.55 -28.20
C GLY A 79 9.64 -14.34 -28.48
N THR A 80 8.74 -14.85 -27.64
CA THR A 80 7.29 -14.66 -27.83
C THR A 80 6.86 -13.26 -27.38
N LEU A 81 6.52 -12.38 -28.33
CA LEU A 81 5.99 -11.04 -28.05
C LEU A 81 4.46 -10.95 -28.14
N ASP A 82 3.80 -12.00 -28.64
CA ASP A 82 2.35 -12.05 -28.69
C ASP A 82 1.77 -12.47 -27.33
N TYR A 83 1.22 -11.48 -26.59
CA TYR A 83 0.58 -11.67 -25.29
C TYR A 83 -0.56 -12.71 -25.29
N THR A 84 -1.15 -13.04 -26.44
CA THR A 84 -2.20 -14.06 -26.50
C THR A 84 -1.66 -15.49 -26.32
N GLN A 85 -0.36 -15.68 -26.51
CA GLN A 85 0.35 -16.95 -26.42
C GLN A 85 1.05 -17.15 -25.07
N LEU A 86 1.30 -16.05 -24.33
CA LEU A 86 1.96 -16.07 -23.03
C LEU A 86 1.00 -16.57 -21.94
N LYS A 87 1.36 -17.65 -21.27
CA LYS A 87 0.59 -18.28 -20.18
C LYS A 87 1.50 -19.11 -19.29
N GLY A 88 1.15 -19.23 -18.02
CA GLY A 88 1.72 -20.18 -17.07
C GLY A 88 0.66 -21.17 -16.57
N ASP A 89 1.05 -21.96 -15.57
CA ASP A 89 0.18 -22.98 -14.97
C ASP A 89 -1.16 -22.44 -14.43
N THR A 90 -1.19 -21.18 -13.98
CA THR A 90 -2.39 -20.56 -13.38
C THR A 90 -3.24 -19.77 -14.36
N GLY A 91 -2.82 -19.64 -15.62
CA GLY A 91 -3.58 -18.96 -16.66
C GLY A 91 -2.73 -18.13 -17.62
N PRO A 92 -3.37 -17.29 -18.45
CA PRO A 92 -2.66 -16.39 -19.36
C PRO A 92 -1.89 -15.30 -18.61
N LEU A 93 -0.87 -14.73 -19.26
CA LEU A 93 -0.21 -13.51 -18.81
C LEU A 93 -1.18 -12.34 -18.91
N VAL A 94 -1.32 -11.65 -17.78
CA VAL A 94 -2.38 -10.64 -17.58
C VAL A 94 -1.88 -9.37 -16.92
N TYR A 95 -0.56 -9.27 -16.78
CA TYR A 95 0.10 -8.13 -16.22
C TYR A 95 0.72 -7.28 -17.36
N PRO A 96 0.67 -5.95 -17.26
CA PRO A 96 1.35 -5.06 -18.20
C PRO A 96 2.85 -5.33 -18.29
N ALA A 97 3.49 -4.86 -19.37
CA ALA A 97 4.87 -5.15 -19.70
C ALA A 97 5.90 -4.85 -18.58
N GLY A 98 5.62 -3.90 -17.67
CA GLY A 98 6.47 -3.68 -16.50
C GLY A 98 6.68 -4.93 -15.64
N PHE A 99 5.67 -5.81 -15.53
CA PHE A 99 5.81 -7.11 -14.88
C PHE A 99 6.84 -7.98 -15.60
N VAL A 100 6.74 -8.10 -16.92
CA VAL A 100 7.62 -8.96 -17.73
C VAL A 100 9.08 -8.61 -17.54
N TYR A 101 9.43 -7.31 -17.54
CA TYR A 101 10.82 -6.90 -17.36
C TYR A 101 11.33 -7.13 -15.93
N ILE A 102 10.50 -6.82 -14.92
CA ILE A 102 10.92 -7.00 -13.52
C ILE A 102 11.05 -8.48 -13.19
N PHE A 103 10.05 -9.29 -13.53
CA PHE A 103 10.08 -10.73 -13.31
C PHE A 103 11.08 -11.43 -14.24
N GLY A 104 11.43 -10.85 -15.39
CA GLY A 104 12.55 -11.32 -16.23
C GLY A 104 13.90 -11.17 -15.54
N ALA A 105 14.14 -10.02 -14.88
CA ALA A 105 15.32 -9.87 -14.05
C ALA A 105 15.33 -10.89 -12.90
N LEU A 106 14.19 -11.10 -12.24
CA LEU A 106 14.07 -12.10 -11.17
C LEU A 106 14.31 -13.53 -11.68
N TYR A 107 13.79 -13.89 -12.85
CA TYR A 107 14.01 -15.20 -13.49
C TYR A 107 15.51 -15.49 -13.60
N TYR A 108 16.31 -14.55 -14.14
CA TYR A 108 17.76 -14.75 -14.23
C TYR A 108 18.46 -14.78 -12.86
N MET A 109 18.06 -13.92 -11.93
CA MET A 109 18.68 -13.85 -10.60
C MET A 109 18.38 -15.07 -9.71
N THR A 110 17.31 -15.81 -10.01
CA THR A 110 16.83 -16.93 -9.20
C THR A 110 17.04 -18.29 -9.87
N ASP A 111 18.00 -18.39 -10.80
CA ASP A 111 18.26 -19.61 -11.56
C ASP A 111 16.98 -20.13 -12.24
N ARG A 112 16.39 -19.28 -13.10
CA ARG A 112 15.14 -19.54 -13.83
C ARG A 112 13.93 -19.79 -12.91
N GLY A 113 13.96 -19.21 -11.71
CA GLY A 113 12.91 -19.40 -10.71
C GLY A 113 13.08 -20.62 -9.79
N ALA A 114 14.11 -21.46 -9.99
CA ALA A 114 14.35 -22.64 -9.16
C ALA A 114 14.85 -22.29 -7.76
N ASN A 115 15.65 -21.21 -7.64
CA ASN A 115 16.16 -20.73 -6.36
C ASN A 115 15.12 -19.85 -5.65
N ILE A 116 14.08 -20.49 -5.11
CA ILE A 116 13.02 -19.83 -4.34
C ILE A 116 13.60 -19.02 -3.19
N ARG A 117 14.65 -19.52 -2.53
CA ARG A 117 15.26 -18.85 -1.39
C ARG A 117 15.82 -17.48 -1.75
N MET A 118 16.51 -17.38 -2.88
CA MET A 118 16.96 -16.10 -3.42
C MET A 118 15.76 -15.19 -3.73
N GLY A 119 14.70 -15.74 -4.35
CA GLY A 119 13.45 -15.02 -4.59
C GLY A 119 12.85 -14.41 -3.31
N GLN A 120 12.77 -15.19 -2.23
CA GLN A 120 12.26 -14.68 -0.94
C GLN A 120 13.10 -13.55 -0.37
N TYR A 121 14.44 -13.61 -0.48
CA TYR A 121 15.31 -12.52 -0.04
C TYR A 121 15.15 -11.27 -0.91
N LEU A 122 15.00 -11.41 -2.23
CA LEU A 122 14.71 -10.29 -3.12
C LEU A 122 13.35 -9.63 -2.79
N PHE A 123 12.33 -10.43 -2.50
CA PHE A 123 11.04 -9.92 -2.04
C PHE A 123 11.08 -9.28 -0.65
N ALA A 124 11.94 -9.75 0.25
CA ALA A 124 12.21 -9.06 1.51
C ALA A 124 12.84 -7.68 1.27
N VAL A 125 13.74 -7.55 0.29
CA VAL A 125 14.27 -6.24 -0.12
C VAL A 125 13.15 -5.34 -0.65
N PHE A 126 12.26 -5.84 -1.52
CA PHE A 126 11.10 -5.08 -1.99
C PHE A 126 10.18 -4.64 -0.85
N TYR A 127 9.96 -5.49 0.14
CA TYR A 127 9.21 -5.16 1.34
C TYR A 127 9.87 -4.02 2.13
N LEU A 128 11.17 -4.14 2.42
CA LEU A 128 11.92 -3.13 3.17
C LEU A 128 11.99 -1.79 2.45
N VAL A 129 12.12 -1.78 1.12
CA VAL A 129 12.05 -0.56 0.29
C VAL A 129 10.65 0.04 0.36
N THR A 130 9.61 -0.79 0.25
CA THR A 130 8.21 -0.34 0.39
C THR A 130 7.99 0.34 1.73
N LEU A 131 8.48 -0.25 2.83
CA LEU A 131 8.37 0.35 4.16
C LEU A 131 9.09 1.71 4.25
N LEU A 132 10.30 1.84 3.70
CA LEU A 132 11.02 3.13 3.68
C LEU A 132 10.20 4.22 2.95
N LEU A 133 9.63 3.88 1.79
CA LEU A 133 8.81 4.79 1.01
C LEU A 133 7.54 5.20 1.77
N VAL A 134 6.88 4.24 2.43
CA VAL A 134 5.68 4.47 3.24
C VAL A 134 6.00 5.32 4.47
N PHE A 135 7.08 5.02 5.19
CA PHE A 135 7.55 5.80 6.34
C PHE A 135 7.92 7.22 5.96
N ARG A 136 8.55 7.42 4.80
CA ARG A 136 8.82 8.78 4.28
C ARG A 136 7.52 9.56 4.06
N ILE A 137 6.49 8.93 3.50
CA ILE A 137 5.17 9.58 3.33
C ILE A 137 4.56 9.94 4.70
N TYR A 138 4.63 9.04 5.68
CA TYR A 138 4.13 9.32 7.03
C TYR A 138 4.91 10.42 7.74
N HIS A 139 6.24 10.42 7.61
CA HIS A 139 7.09 11.47 8.14
C HIS A 139 6.80 12.83 7.47
N ARG A 140 6.49 12.87 6.18
CA ARG A 140 6.13 14.11 5.48
C ARG A 140 4.74 14.63 5.85
N THR A 141 3.80 13.72 6.13
CA THR A 141 2.41 14.11 6.40
C THR A 141 2.16 14.47 7.86
N GLN A 142 2.89 13.86 8.80
CA GLN A 142 2.75 14.10 10.25
C GLN A 142 1.28 13.96 10.74
N LYS A 143 0.49 13.11 10.08
CA LYS A 143 -0.94 12.89 10.40
C LYS A 143 -1.15 11.72 11.36
N VAL A 144 -0.23 10.76 11.37
CA VAL A 144 -0.38 9.49 12.09
C VAL A 144 0.59 9.46 13.27
N PRO A 145 0.12 9.11 14.48
CA PRO A 145 0.98 9.00 15.65
C PRO A 145 1.89 7.77 15.56
N PRO A 146 3.14 7.83 16.07
CA PRO A 146 4.15 6.78 15.87
C PRO A 146 3.76 5.37 16.33
N TYR A 147 2.97 5.23 17.40
CA TYR A 147 2.55 3.90 17.89
C TYR A 147 1.79 3.08 16.84
N VAL A 148 1.17 3.73 15.86
CA VAL A 148 0.38 3.05 14.83
C VAL A 148 1.28 2.26 13.89
N PHE A 149 2.54 2.68 13.71
CA PHE A 149 3.50 1.99 12.85
C PHE A 149 3.86 0.59 13.38
N PHE A 150 3.70 0.33 14.69
CA PHE A 150 3.81 -1.03 15.23
C PHE A 150 2.80 -1.98 14.58
N PHE A 151 1.56 -1.54 14.34
CA PHE A 151 0.54 -2.37 13.68
C PHE A 151 0.82 -2.55 12.18
N VAL A 152 1.40 -1.53 11.54
CA VAL A 152 1.77 -1.60 10.12
C VAL A 152 2.92 -2.59 9.88
N CYS A 153 3.90 -2.61 10.78
CA CYS A 153 5.08 -3.45 10.66
C CYS A 153 4.85 -4.83 11.28
N CYS A 154 4.62 -4.88 12.59
CA CYS A 154 4.74 -6.14 13.33
C CYS A 154 3.43 -6.93 13.40
N ALA A 155 2.27 -6.32 13.15
CA ALA A 155 0.98 -6.98 13.35
C ALA A 155 0.41 -7.68 12.11
N SER A 156 0.91 -7.41 10.90
CA SER A 156 0.33 -8.00 9.69
C SER A 156 1.09 -9.22 9.20
N TYR A 157 0.67 -10.39 9.70
CA TYR A 157 1.10 -11.69 9.20
C TYR A 157 0.87 -11.83 7.68
N ARG A 158 -0.26 -11.33 7.19
CA ARG A 158 -0.66 -11.50 5.80
C ARG A 158 0.24 -10.75 4.84
N ILE A 159 0.66 -9.54 5.19
CA ILE A 159 1.53 -8.73 4.33
C ILE A 159 2.90 -9.38 4.16
N HIS A 160 3.49 -9.88 5.26
CA HIS A 160 4.71 -10.70 5.18
C HIS A 160 4.51 -11.90 4.26
N SER A 161 3.41 -12.62 4.44
CA SER A 161 3.12 -13.80 3.65
C SER A 161 2.93 -13.49 2.15
N ILE A 162 2.29 -12.37 1.81
CA ILE A 162 2.15 -11.88 0.43
C ILE A 162 3.51 -11.57 -0.21
N PHE A 163 4.40 -10.88 0.50
CA PHE A 163 5.72 -10.54 -0.01
C PHE A 163 6.64 -11.76 -0.06
N VAL A 164 6.97 -12.36 1.09
CA VAL A 164 8.11 -13.30 1.19
C VAL A 164 7.73 -14.78 1.18
N LEU A 165 6.45 -15.14 1.29
CA LEU A 165 6.02 -16.55 1.24
C LEU A 165 5.25 -16.91 -0.03
N ARG A 166 4.72 -15.91 -0.75
CA ARG A 166 3.95 -16.10 -2.00
C ARG A 166 4.58 -15.43 -3.22
N LEU A 167 5.45 -14.43 -3.02
CA LEU A 167 6.19 -13.74 -4.08
C LEU A 167 5.25 -13.12 -5.14
N PHE A 168 4.13 -12.55 -4.70
CA PHE A 168 3.12 -11.98 -5.61
C PHE A 168 3.60 -10.72 -6.35
N ASN A 169 3.09 -10.48 -7.54
CA ASN A 169 3.36 -9.25 -8.29
C ASN A 169 2.80 -7.99 -7.61
N ASP A 170 1.65 -8.08 -6.95
CA ASP A 170 0.96 -6.94 -6.31
C ASP A 170 1.88 -6.08 -5.41
N PRO A 171 2.68 -6.66 -4.49
CA PRO A 171 3.79 -5.99 -3.80
C PRO A 171 4.67 -5.06 -4.65
N VAL A 172 5.14 -5.53 -5.79
CA VAL A 172 6.07 -4.80 -6.67
C VAL A 172 5.34 -3.59 -7.26
N ALA A 173 4.10 -3.78 -7.72
CA ALA A 173 3.27 -2.69 -8.23
C ALA A 173 3.03 -1.61 -7.15
N MET A 174 2.75 -2.03 -5.91
CA MET A 174 2.55 -1.11 -4.78
C MET A 174 3.84 -0.39 -4.37
N MET A 175 4.99 -1.05 -4.41
CA MET A 175 6.29 -0.41 -4.18
C MET A 175 6.52 0.74 -5.18
N LEU A 176 6.28 0.49 -6.47
CA LEU A 176 6.39 1.51 -7.52
C LEU A 176 5.36 2.63 -7.34
N LEU A 177 4.13 2.31 -6.92
CA LEU A 177 3.14 3.32 -6.57
C LEU A 177 3.64 4.23 -5.44
N PHE A 178 4.16 3.68 -4.34
CA PHE A 178 4.67 4.50 -3.23
C PHE A 178 5.91 5.32 -3.63
N ALA A 179 6.76 4.81 -4.52
CA ALA A 179 7.86 5.59 -5.10
C ALA A 179 7.33 6.76 -5.93
N SER A 180 6.29 6.54 -6.74
CA SER A 180 5.61 7.59 -7.50
C SER A 180 5.01 8.65 -6.56
N VAL A 181 4.27 8.25 -5.52
CA VAL A 181 3.69 9.18 -4.53
C VAL A 181 4.78 10.02 -3.85
N ASN A 182 5.92 9.42 -3.53
CA ASN A 182 7.06 10.15 -2.96
C ASN A 182 7.63 11.20 -3.91
N LEU A 183 7.74 10.91 -5.21
CA LEU A 183 8.17 11.88 -6.23
C LEU A 183 7.16 13.02 -6.39
N LEU A 184 5.86 12.70 -6.40
CA LEU A 184 4.79 13.70 -6.44
C LEU A 184 4.84 14.62 -5.22
N LEU A 185 5.17 14.08 -4.04
CA LEU A 185 5.34 14.87 -2.82
C LEU A 185 6.55 15.80 -2.82
N ASP A 186 7.56 15.49 -3.61
CA ASP A 186 8.75 16.31 -3.79
C ASP A 186 8.58 17.32 -4.94
N GLY A 187 7.39 17.41 -5.54
CA GLY A 187 7.13 18.28 -6.68
C GLY A 187 7.71 17.76 -8.01
N ARG A 188 8.20 16.51 -8.07
CA ARG A 188 8.73 15.88 -9.28
C ARG A 188 7.62 15.17 -10.08
N TRP A 189 6.63 15.95 -10.51
CA TRP A 189 5.40 15.47 -11.14
C TRP A 189 5.62 14.58 -12.35
N THR A 190 6.48 15.02 -13.29
CA THR A 190 6.76 14.27 -14.52
C THR A 190 7.35 12.90 -14.23
N LEU A 191 8.31 12.81 -13.30
CA LEU A 191 8.93 11.54 -12.91
C LEU A 191 7.94 10.64 -12.16
N GLY A 192 7.13 11.21 -11.26
CA GLY A 192 6.07 10.47 -10.57
C GLY A 192 5.08 9.83 -11.54
N CYS A 193 4.60 10.58 -12.53
CA CYS A 193 3.70 10.06 -13.57
C CYS A 193 4.40 9.08 -14.54
N ALA A 194 5.68 9.30 -14.85
CA ALA A 194 6.45 8.44 -15.76
C ALA A 194 6.73 7.06 -15.15
N LEU A 195 6.95 6.98 -13.83
CA LEU A 195 7.26 5.73 -13.14
C LEU A 195 6.18 4.65 -13.30
N TYR A 196 4.93 5.06 -13.51
CA TYR A 196 3.79 4.14 -13.68
C TYR A 196 3.35 4.00 -15.15
N ARG A 197 4.09 4.59 -16.10
CA ARG A 197 3.73 4.60 -17.53
C ARG A 197 4.05 3.26 -18.19
N GLN A 198 3.02 2.48 -18.49
CA GLN A 198 3.15 1.15 -19.13
C GLN A 198 3.30 1.21 -20.65
N VAL A 199 3.02 2.34 -21.31
CA VAL A 199 3.03 2.45 -22.78
C VAL A 199 4.41 2.22 -23.38
N LEU A 200 5.45 2.86 -22.81
CA LEU A 200 6.82 2.72 -23.33
C LEU A 200 7.34 1.30 -23.14
N LEU A 201 7.08 0.71 -21.98
CA LEU A 201 7.45 -0.66 -21.64
C LEU A 201 6.71 -1.65 -22.56
N GLY A 202 5.45 -1.37 -22.87
CA GLY A 202 4.60 -2.19 -23.73
C GLY A 202 4.94 -2.11 -25.22
N LEU A 203 5.83 -1.22 -25.67
CA LEU A 203 6.03 -0.93 -27.09
C LEU A 203 6.36 -2.18 -27.93
N PRO A 204 7.29 -3.09 -27.52
CA PRO A 204 7.58 -4.28 -28.31
C PRO A 204 6.34 -5.17 -28.53
N PHE A 205 5.53 -5.34 -27.48
CA PHE A 205 4.31 -6.16 -27.52
C PHE A 205 3.17 -5.48 -28.27
N LEU A 206 3.08 -4.16 -28.19
CA LEU A 206 2.12 -3.35 -28.95
C LEU A 206 2.41 -3.36 -30.45
N LEU A 207 3.69 -3.42 -30.85
CA LEU A 207 4.09 -3.52 -32.25
C LEU A 207 3.77 -4.90 -32.83
N GLU A 208 3.89 -5.96 -32.03
CA GLU A 208 3.57 -7.33 -32.44
C GLU A 208 2.06 -7.57 -32.54
N ASN A 209 1.33 -7.35 -31.44
CA ASN A 209 -0.11 -7.56 -31.36
C ASN A 209 -0.77 -6.57 -30.39
N PRO A 210 -1.19 -5.37 -30.87
CA PRO A 210 -1.71 -4.32 -29.99
C PRO A 210 -3.02 -4.73 -29.31
N VAL A 211 -3.91 -5.42 -30.04
CA VAL A 211 -5.18 -5.89 -29.49
C VAL A 211 -4.94 -7.00 -28.45
N GLY A 212 -4.04 -7.93 -28.75
CA GLY A 212 -3.63 -8.99 -27.83
C GLY A 212 -3.04 -8.42 -26.54
N TYR A 213 -2.11 -7.48 -26.64
CA TYR A 213 -1.51 -6.83 -25.47
C TYR A 213 -2.56 -6.12 -24.62
N VAL A 214 -3.38 -5.25 -25.21
CA VAL A 214 -4.37 -4.47 -24.45
C VAL A 214 -5.43 -5.36 -23.82
N SER A 215 -5.96 -6.34 -24.57
CA SER A 215 -7.02 -7.22 -24.07
C SER A 215 -6.56 -8.17 -22.96
N ARG A 216 -5.28 -8.56 -22.94
CA ARG A 216 -4.71 -9.43 -21.90
C ARG A 216 -4.22 -8.66 -20.68
N ALA A 217 -3.39 -7.64 -20.89
CA ALA A 217 -2.78 -6.85 -19.82
C ALA A 217 -3.78 -5.94 -19.09
N PHE A 218 -4.88 -5.57 -19.76
CA PHE A 218 -5.95 -4.72 -19.21
C PHE A 218 -7.32 -5.38 -19.39
N ASP A 219 -7.40 -6.66 -19.01
CA ASP A 219 -8.62 -7.47 -19.07
C ASP A 219 -9.66 -7.00 -18.03
N LEU A 220 -10.52 -6.05 -18.44
CA LEU A 220 -11.64 -5.56 -17.64
C LEU A 220 -12.81 -6.55 -17.55
N GLY A 221 -12.80 -7.61 -18.37
CA GLY A 221 -13.82 -8.66 -18.37
C GLY A 221 -13.57 -9.74 -17.32
N ARG A 222 -12.37 -9.78 -16.71
CA ARG A 222 -12.00 -10.81 -15.75
C ARG A 222 -12.96 -10.91 -14.59
N GLN A 223 -13.36 -12.14 -14.32
CA GLN A 223 -14.15 -12.47 -13.15
C GLN A 223 -13.39 -13.43 -12.25
N PHE A 224 -13.21 -13.00 -11.01
CA PHE A 224 -12.64 -13.83 -9.98
C PHE A 224 -13.73 -14.71 -9.33
N LEU A 225 -13.32 -15.90 -8.86
CA LEU A 225 -14.24 -16.90 -8.31
C LEU A 225 -14.82 -16.45 -6.97
N PHE A 226 -16.12 -16.64 -6.78
CA PHE A 226 -16.82 -16.22 -5.56
C PHE A 226 -16.30 -16.90 -4.28
N LYS A 227 -15.74 -18.12 -4.39
CA LYS A 227 -15.12 -18.82 -3.24
C LYS A 227 -13.86 -18.13 -2.70
N TRP A 228 -13.19 -17.32 -3.51
CA TRP A 228 -11.91 -16.68 -3.16
C TRP A 228 -12.04 -15.22 -2.76
N THR A 229 -13.23 -14.61 -2.91
CA THR A 229 -13.45 -13.22 -2.50
C THR A 229 -13.54 -13.08 -0.99
N VAL A 230 -12.92 -12.02 -0.47
CA VAL A 230 -13.01 -11.58 0.91
C VAL A 230 -14.25 -10.70 1.11
N SER A 231 -14.65 -9.94 0.09
CA SER A 231 -15.80 -9.05 0.07
C SER A 231 -17.08 -9.72 -0.47
N TRP A 232 -18.24 -9.19 -0.08
CA TRP A 232 -19.57 -9.57 -0.59
C TRP A 232 -20.01 -11.02 -0.33
N ARG A 233 -19.39 -11.74 0.62
CA ARG A 233 -19.74 -13.15 0.93
C ARG A 233 -21.13 -13.32 1.56
N PHE A 234 -21.77 -12.24 1.97
CA PHE A 234 -23.15 -12.22 2.46
C PHE A 234 -24.18 -12.19 1.33
N LEU A 235 -23.77 -11.98 0.08
CA LEU A 235 -24.66 -12.05 -1.08
C LEU A 235 -24.70 -13.49 -1.64
N PRO A 236 -25.81 -13.90 -2.25
CA PRO A 236 -25.84 -15.11 -3.06
C PRO A 236 -24.88 -15.01 -4.25
N GLU A 237 -24.33 -16.15 -4.69
CA GLU A 237 -23.33 -16.21 -5.75
C GLU A 237 -23.88 -15.70 -7.09
N GLU A 238 -25.14 -15.99 -7.38
CA GLU A 238 -25.85 -15.51 -8.56
C GLU A 238 -25.95 -13.98 -8.63
N VAL A 239 -26.12 -13.32 -7.47
CA VAL A 239 -26.12 -11.85 -7.40
C VAL A 239 -24.70 -11.32 -7.60
N PHE A 240 -23.72 -11.97 -6.98
CA PHE A 240 -22.30 -11.59 -7.11
C PHE A 240 -21.77 -11.71 -8.54
N LEU A 241 -22.23 -12.69 -9.30
CA LEU A 241 -21.85 -12.92 -10.70
C LEU A 241 -22.70 -12.11 -11.69
N SER A 242 -23.77 -11.45 -11.23
CA SER A 242 -24.65 -10.65 -12.08
C SER A 242 -23.93 -9.45 -12.70
N ARG A 243 -24.13 -9.27 -14.01
CA ARG A 243 -23.63 -8.10 -14.76
C ARG A 243 -24.24 -6.79 -14.23
N TYR A 244 -25.50 -6.82 -13.81
CA TYR A 244 -26.18 -5.65 -13.25
C TYR A 244 -25.55 -5.21 -11.93
N PHE A 245 -25.17 -6.17 -11.09
CA PHE A 245 -24.48 -5.88 -9.83
C PHE A 245 -23.10 -5.25 -10.08
N HIS A 246 -22.33 -5.81 -11.03
CA HIS A 246 -21.05 -5.25 -11.43
C HIS A 246 -21.16 -3.80 -11.96
N LEU A 247 -22.10 -3.54 -12.87
CA LEU A 247 -22.35 -2.20 -13.41
C LEU A 247 -22.85 -1.22 -12.34
N GLY A 248 -23.68 -1.70 -11.40
CA GLY A 248 -24.12 -0.92 -10.25
C GLY A 248 -22.96 -0.48 -9.36
N LEU A 249 -22.05 -1.40 -9.02
CA LEU A 249 -20.84 -1.10 -8.26
C LEU A 249 -19.95 -0.07 -8.98
N LEU A 250 -19.78 -0.21 -10.29
CA LEU A 250 -19.03 0.77 -11.10
C LEU A 250 -19.72 2.15 -11.08
N GLY A 251 -21.04 2.21 -11.21
CA GLY A 251 -21.81 3.45 -11.13
C GLY A 251 -21.64 4.16 -9.79
N VAL A 252 -21.77 3.43 -8.67
CA VAL A 252 -21.59 3.99 -7.32
C VAL A 252 -20.14 4.40 -7.06
N HIS A 253 -19.17 3.67 -7.58
CA HIS A 253 -17.76 4.03 -7.53
C HIS A 253 -17.50 5.39 -8.21
N LEU A 254 -17.93 5.54 -9.48
CA LEU A 254 -17.75 6.78 -10.24
C LEU A 254 -18.51 7.96 -9.61
N LEU A 255 -19.73 7.72 -9.14
CA LEU A 255 -20.50 8.73 -8.41
C LEU A 255 -19.76 9.18 -7.15
N THR A 256 -19.22 8.25 -6.35
CA THR A 256 -18.49 8.59 -5.12
C THR A 256 -17.24 9.42 -5.44
N LEU A 257 -16.47 9.05 -6.47
CA LEU A 257 -15.32 9.84 -6.93
C LEU A 257 -15.73 11.25 -7.36
N LEU A 258 -16.83 11.38 -8.11
CA LEU A 258 -17.36 12.67 -8.54
C LEU A 258 -17.77 13.53 -7.34
N LEU A 259 -18.49 12.96 -6.38
CA LEU A 259 -18.91 13.66 -5.16
C LEU A 259 -17.70 14.13 -4.33
N PHE A 260 -16.70 13.27 -4.13
CA PHE A 260 -15.46 13.66 -3.45
C PHE A 260 -14.73 14.77 -4.22
N THR A 261 -14.67 14.70 -5.54
CA THR A 261 -14.04 15.72 -6.38
C THR A 261 -14.73 17.08 -6.22
N LEU A 262 -16.06 17.12 -6.38
CA LEU A 262 -16.84 18.36 -6.36
C LEU A 262 -16.93 19.00 -4.97
N PHE A 263 -17.14 18.18 -3.93
CA PHE A 263 -17.49 18.69 -2.60
C PHE A 263 -16.34 18.66 -1.59
N ARG A 264 -15.37 17.74 -1.75
CA ARG A 264 -14.30 17.52 -0.76
C ARG A 264 -12.93 17.97 -1.25
N TRP A 265 -12.47 17.48 -2.39
CA TRP A 265 -11.11 17.73 -2.89
C TRP A 265 -10.97 19.09 -3.56
N ARG A 266 -12.00 19.59 -4.26
CA ARG A 266 -11.99 20.97 -4.79
C ARG A 266 -11.73 22.01 -3.71
N ARG A 267 -12.27 21.79 -2.50
CA ARG A 267 -12.07 22.69 -1.35
C ARG A 267 -10.69 22.52 -0.71
N GLN A 268 -10.11 21.32 -0.77
CA GLN A 268 -8.91 20.92 -0.04
C GLN A 268 -8.00 20.03 -0.89
N PRO A 269 -7.29 20.58 -1.90
CA PRO A 269 -6.45 19.79 -2.77
C PRO A 269 -5.18 19.35 -2.02
N GLN A 270 -5.22 18.14 -1.46
CA GLN A 270 -4.06 17.47 -0.88
C GLN A 270 -3.82 16.19 -1.66
N ILE A 271 -2.76 16.15 -2.46
CA ILE A 271 -2.52 15.06 -3.41
C ILE A 271 -2.55 13.67 -2.76
N ILE A 272 -1.93 13.49 -1.59
CA ILE A 272 -1.93 12.20 -0.88
C ILE A 272 -3.35 11.81 -0.51
N SER A 273 -4.14 12.75 0.03
CA SER A 273 -5.52 12.47 0.40
C SER A 273 -6.34 12.06 -0.82
N ILE A 274 -6.14 12.73 -1.97
CA ILE A 274 -6.79 12.38 -3.23
C ILE A 274 -6.39 10.97 -3.64
N LEU A 275 -5.09 10.68 -3.78
CA LEU A 275 -4.60 9.39 -4.27
C LEU A 275 -5.03 8.23 -3.36
N PHE A 276 -4.82 8.35 -2.05
CA PHE A 276 -5.14 7.28 -1.11
C PHE A 276 -6.66 7.07 -0.98
N THR A 277 -7.45 8.15 -0.99
CA THR A 277 -8.90 8.03 -0.91
C THR A 277 -9.49 7.49 -2.22
N SER A 278 -8.98 7.89 -3.39
CA SER A 278 -9.39 7.34 -4.68
C SER A 278 -9.16 5.83 -4.76
N ASN A 279 -7.95 5.39 -4.38
CA ASN A 279 -7.63 3.96 -4.35
C ASN A 279 -8.54 3.21 -3.37
N PHE A 280 -8.78 3.79 -2.18
CA PHE A 280 -9.66 3.20 -1.18
C PHE A 280 -11.12 3.11 -1.65
N ILE A 281 -11.66 4.14 -2.32
CA ILE A 281 -12.98 4.11 -2.96
C ILE A 281 -13.05 2.96 -3.97
N GLY A 282 -11.97 2.72 -4.74
CA GLY A 282 -11.85 1.54 -5.60
C GLY A 282 -11.96 0.23 -4.82
N MET A 283 -11.23 0.09 -3.70
CA MET A 283 -11.30 -1.10 -2.84
C MET A 283 -12.71 -1.36 -2.28
N CYS A 284 -13.41 -0.32 -1.82
CA CYS A 284 -14.76 -0.44 -1.24
C CYS A 284 -15.80 -0.96 -2.25
N PHE A 285 -15.71 -0.52 -3.50
CA PHE A 285 -16.69 -0.86 -4.54
C PHE A 285 -16.20 -1.97 -5.49
N SER A 286 -15.03 -2.55 -5.22
CA SER A 286 -14.55 -3.71 -5.97
C SER A 286 -15.46 -4.91 -5.74
N ARG A 287 -15.95 -5.48 -6.84
CA ARG A 287 -16.82 -6.67 -6.79
C ARG A 287 -16.11 -7.86 -6.17
N SER A 288 -14.83 -8.08 -6.47
CA SER A 288 -14.09 -9.25 -5.97
C SER A 288 -12.79 -8.80 -5.34
N LEU A 289 -12.55 -9.19 -4.10
CA LEU A 289 -11.31 -8.90 -3.40
C LEU A 289 -10.60 -10.20 -3.00
N HIS A 290 -9.57 -10.60 -3.73
CA HIS A 290 -8.69 -11.69 -3.32
C HIS A 290 -7.65 -11.24 -2.32
N TYR A 291 -7.16 -12.18 -1.52
CA TYR A 291 -6.25 -11.93 -0.42
C TYR A 291 -4.97 -11.16 -0.78
N GLN A 292 -4.46 -11.28 -2.01
CA GLN A 292 -3.33 -10.48 -2.48
C GLN A 292 -3.63 -8.98 -2.50
N PHE A 293 -4.88 -8.58 -2.75
CA PHE A 293 -5.29 -7.17 -2.81
C PHE A 293 -5.25 -6.46 -1.46
N TYR A 294 -4.94 -7.17 -0.36
CA TYR A 294 -4.74 -6.50 0.91
C TYR A 294 -3.61 -5.47 0.86
N VAL A 295 -2.53 -5.78 0.14
CA VAL A 295 -1.36 -4.88 -0.01
C VAL A 295 -1.71 -3.57 -0.71
N TRP A 296 -2.80 -3.55 -1.50
CA TRP A 296 -3.20 -2.38 -2.29
C TRP A 296 -3.59 -1.17 -1.45
N TYR A 297 -3.99 -1.39 -0.20
CA TYR A 297 -4.41 -0.29 0.67
C TYR A 297 -3.98 -0.43 2.12
N PHE A 298 -3.46 -1.58 2.55
CA PHE A 298 -2.98 -1.81 3.92
C PHE A 298 -2.10 -0.67 4.46
N HIS A 299 -1.04 -0.32 3.73
CA HIS A 299 -0.11 0.72 4.14
C HIS A 299 -0.71 2.14 4.15
N THR A 300 -1.87 2.34 3.52
CA THR A 300 -2.58 3.63 3.49
C THR A 300 -3.66 3.75 4.56
N LEU A 301 -4.10 2.63 5.16
CA LEU A 301 -5.17 2.60 6.16
C LEU A 301 -4.94 3.54 7.35
N PRO A 302 -3.74 3.59 7.98
CA PRO A 302 -3.46 4.55 9.03
C PRO A 302 -3.66 6.00 8.57
N TYR A 303 -3.18 6.36 7.38
CA TYR A 303 -3.41 7.70 6.86
C TYR A 303 -4.91 7.99 6.72
N LEU A 304 -5.69 7.07 6.14
CA LEU A 304 -7.13 7.25 5.92
C LEU A 304 -7.90 7.45 7.25
N LEU A 305 -7.58 6.65 8.27
CA LEU A 305 -8.25 6.72 9.57
C LEU A 305 -7.87 7.96 10.39
N TRP A 306 -6.63 8.41 10.32
CA TRP A 306 -6.14 9.57 11.09
C TRP A 306 -6.24 10.90 10.34
N SER A 307 -6.48 10.88 9.02
CA SER A 307 -6.84 12.09 8.27
C SER A 307 -8.32 12.48 8.44
N GLY A 308 -9.19 11.53 8.81
CA GLY A 308 -10.58 11.76 9.22
C GLY A 308 -10.66 12.57 10.51
N GLY A 309 -10.86 13.89 10.41
CA GLY A 309 -10.72 14.84 11.53
C GLY A 309 -11.83 14.83 12.60
N VAL A 310 -12.46 13.68 12.85
CA VAL A 310 -13.29 13.48 14.04
C VAL A 310 -12.36 13.33 15.24
N LYS A 311 -12.03 14.45 15.89
CA LYS A 311 -11.14 14.50 17.07
C LYS A 311 -11.70 13.73 18.28
N LYS A 312 -13.02 13.55 18.35
CA LYS A 312 -13.72 12.78 19.39
C LYS A 312 -13.88 11.29 19.08
N LEU A 313 -13.47 10.82 17.90
CA LEU A 313 -13.42 9.38 17.64
C LEU A 313 -12.31 8.81 18.51
N ALA A 314 -12.69 8.02 19.52
CA ALA A 314 -11.73 7.42 20.43
C ALA A 314 -10.64 6.73 19.60
N HIS A 315 -9.37 6.98 19.92
CA HIS A 315 -8.23 6.29 19.31
C HIS A 315 -8.43 4.77 19.25
N LEU A 316 -9.14 4.24 20.25
CA LEU A 316 -9.60 2.86 20.35
C LEU A 316 -10.43 2.42 19.14
N LEU A 317 -11.37 3.23 18.63
CA LEU A 317 -12.17 2.83 17.47
C LEU A 317 -11.32 2.75 16.20
N ARG A 318 -10.35 3.66 16.00
CA ARG A 318 -9.45 3.58 14.84
C ARG A 318 -8.61 2.30 14.86
N VAL A 319 -8.08 1.96 16.04
CA VAL A 319 -7.31 0.73 16.22
C VAL A 319 -8.22 -0.51 16.08
N LEU A 320 -9.44 -0.46 16.60
CA LEU A 320 -10.43 -1.52 16.43
C LEU A 320 -10.76 -1.73 14.95
N ILE A 321 -10.96 -0.67 14.17
CA ILE A 321 -11.19 -0.77 12.72
C ILE A 321 -9.99 -1.42 12.02
N LEU A 322 -8.76 -1.04 12.35
CA LEU A 322 -7.57 -1.71 11.81
C LEU A 322 -7.55 -3.21 12.15
N GLY A 323 -7.84 -3.56 13.41
CA GLY A 323 -7.88 -4.95 13.87
C GLY A 323 -8.99 -5.77 13.21
N LEU A 324 -10.19 -5.21 13.03
CA LEU A 324 -11.30 -5.86 12.33
C LEU A 324 -10.98 -6.07 10.84
N ILE A 325 -10.34 -5.09 10.20
CA ILE A 325 -9.87 -5.25 8.81
C ILE A 325 -8.83 -6.37 8.73
N GLU A 326 -7.80 -6.35 9.58
CA GLU A 326 -6.78 -7.42 9.62
C GLU A 326 -7.42 -8.79 9.87
N LEU A 327 -8.39 -8.88 10.79
CA LEU A 327 -9.15 -10.12 11.04
C LEU A 327 -9.93 -10.58 9.79
N SER A 328 -10.64 -9.67 9.13
CA SER A 328 -11.40 -9.96 7.91
C SER A 328 -10.50 -10.49 6.80
N TRP A 329 -9.33 -9.89 6.60
CA TRP A 329 -8.37 -10.37 5.61
C TRP A 329 -7.71 -11.68 6.03
N ASN A 330 -7.56 -11.95 7.31
CA ASN A 330 -6.96 -13.21 7.79
C ASN A 330 -7.91 -14.40 7.85
N THR A 331 -9.21 -14.18 7.85
CA THR A 331 -10.22 -15.24 7.85
C THR A 331 -10.23 -15.97 6.52
N TYR A 332 -9.84 -17.25 6.51
CA TYR A 332 -9.80 -18.09 5.31
C TYR A 332 -10.49 -19.45 5.53
N PRO A 333 -11.46 -19.85 4.68
CA PRO A 333 -12.12 -19.03 3.66
C PRO A 333 -12.94 -17.89 4.31
N SER A 334 -13.24 -16.83 3.55
CA SER A 334 -14.02 -15.70 4.07
C SER A 334 -15.47 -16.10 4.34
N THR A 335 -15.98 -15.65 5.48
CA THR A 335 -17.34 -15.89 5.96
C THR A 335 -18.26 -14.70 5.72
N VAL A 336 -19.57 -14.90 5.89
CA VAL A 336 -20.58 -13.82 5.89
C VAL A 336 -20.19 -12.73 6.89
N TYR A 337 -19.79 -13.11 8.11
CA TYR A 337 -19.46 -12.17 9.18
C TYR A 337 -18.16 -11.40 8.91
N SER A 338 -17.09 -12.08 8.49
CA SER A 338 -15.81 -11.40 8.17
C SER A 338 -15.97 -10.44 7.00
N SER A 339 -16.78 -10.80 6.00
CA SER A 339 -17.06 -9.97 4.84
C SER A 339 -17.96 -8.77 5.17
N ALA A 340 -19.00 -8.96 5.97
CA ALA A 340 -19.85 -7.87 6.47
C ALA A 340 -19.05 -6.91 7.35
N ALA A 341 -18.21 -7.42 8.26
CA ALA A 341 -17.35 -6.60 9.11
C ALA A 341 -16.37 -5.74 8.29
N LEU A 342 -15.80 -6.29 7.21
CA LEU A 342 -14.93 -5.56 6.29
C LEU A 342 -15.68 -4.38 5.65
N HIS A 343 -16.88 -4.63 5.12
CA HIS A 343 -17.72 -3.61 4.48
C HIS A 343 -18.18 -2.53 5.45
N VAL A 344 -18.54 -2.88 6.69
CA VAL A 344 -18.86 -1.92 7.74
C VAL A 344 -17.65 -1.04 8.06
N CYS A 345 -16.46 -1.64 8.22
CA CYS A 345 -15.22 -0.89 8.45
C CYS A 345 -14.91 0.07 7.28
N HIS A 346 -15.07 -0.41 6.04
CA HIS A 346 -14.87 0.39 4.83
C HIS A 346 -15.84 1.58 4.76
N PHE A 347 -17.12 1.34 5.04
CA PHE A 347 -18.14 2.38 5.09
C PHE A 347 -17.83 3.45 6.16
N ILE A 348 -17.43 3.03 7.36
CA ILE A 348 -17.04 3.95 8.44
C ILE A 348 -15.86 4.82 8.00
N ILE A 349 -14.82 4.24 7.38
CA ILE A 349 -13.67 5.01 6.88
C ILE A 349 -14.11 6.02 5.81
N LEU A 350 -14.94 5.63 4.84
CA LEU A 350 -15.46 6.55 3.82
C LEU A 350 -16.25 7.70 4.44
N LEU A 351 -17.10 7.40 5.42
CA LEU A 351 -17.87 8.41 6.15
C LEU A 351 -16.95 9.37 6.92
N LEU A 352 -15.90 8.86 7.58
CA LEU A 352 -14.92 9.68 8.29
C LEU A 352 -14.15 10.62 7.36
N LEU A 353 -13.80 10.14 6.16
CA LEU A 353 -13.12 10.95 5.14
C LEU A 353 -14.05 12.02 4.57
N TRP A 354 -15.32 11.68 4.36
CA TRP A 354 -16.35 12.62 3.91
C TRP A 354 -16.58 13.74 4.93
N LEU A 355 -16.75 13.37 6.20
CA LEU A 355 -17.01 14.28 7.32
C LEU A 355 -15.75 15.00 7.84
N ALA A 356 -14.57 14.72 7.28
CA ALA A 356 -13.34 15.30 7.74
C ALA A 356 -13.39 16.84 7.61
N PRO A 357 -13.19 17.60 8.70
CA PRO A 357 -13.26 19.05 8.67
C PRO A 357 -12.22 19.62 7.69
N PRO A 358 -12.50 20.79 7.10
CA PRO A 358 -11.52 21.47 6.29
C PRO A 358 -10.27 21.77 7.15
N ALA A 359 -9.09 21.40 6.66
CA ALA A 359 -7.78 21.82 7.17
C ALA A 359 -7.81 23.29 7.60
N SER A 360 -7.55 23.53 8.88
CA SER A 360 -7.48 24.88 9.44
C SER A 360 -6.32 25.65 8.79
N VAL A 361 -6.60 26.88 8.36
CA VAL A 361 -5.67 27.84 7.73
C VAL A 361 -4.33 27.98 8.48
N ARG A 362 -4.31 27.75 9.80
CA ARG A 362 -3.11 27.85 10.66
C ARG A 362 -1.93 26.94 10.29
N SER A 363 -2.11 25.91 9.47
CA SER A 363 -0.98 25.03 9.06
C SER A 363 -0.20 25.55 7.85
N VAL A 364 -0.81 26.42 7.03
CA VAL A 364 -0.16 26.98 5.83
C VAL A 364 0.90 28.02 6.23
N ASP A 365 0.71 28.73 7.34
CA ASP A 365 1.66 29.74 7.83
C ASP A 365 2.92 29.16 8.47
N LYS A 366 2.91 27.90 8.92
CA LYS A 366 4.11 27.22 9.44
C LYS A 366 4.98 26.63 8.33
N ALA A 367 4.38 26.22 7.20
CA ALA A 367 5.12 25.67 6.06
C ALA A 367 5.79 26.74 5.18
N LYS A 368 5.50 28.03 5.42
CA LYS A 368 6.07 29.18 4.72
C LYS A 368 7.19 29.91 5.48
N ARG A 369 7.62 29.41 6.65
CA ARG A 369 8.80 29.99 7.31
C ARG A 369 10.03 29.19 6.88
N PRO A 370 11.08 29.87 6.36
CA PRO A 370 12.26 29.26 5.77
C PRO A 370 13.04 28.39 6.76
#